data_AF-A0A966EW33-F1
#
_entry.id   AF-A0A966EW33-F1
#
_cell.length_a   1.000
_cell.length_b   1.000
_cell.length_c   1.000
_cell.angle_alpha   90.00
_cell.angle_beta   90.00
_cell.angle_gamma   90.00
#
_symmetry.space_group_name_H-M   'P 1'
#
loop_
_entity.id
_entity.type
_entity.pdbx_description
1 polymer ?
#
loop_
_entity_poly.entity_id
_entity_poly.type
_entity_poly.pdbx_seq_one_letter_code
_entity_poly.pdbx_strand_id
1 'polypeptide(L)'
;MSEKIIFIRTSNGEDEVRNRTAHLSKDIKRALLMVDGTATVAEILKRSSPSLRAMLKDMFAELASGGFIRDKSKPVSVVKQAVVSPISKNTSVDDELDFTAAYRVPTPEILAAEGRKEAEAKRA
;
A
#
# COMPACT_ATOMS: atom_id res chain seq x y z
N MET A 1 -5.53 -23.27 -8.74
CA MET A 1 -5.00 -23.56 -7.39
C MET A 1 -5.19 -25.05 -7.11
N SER A 2 -4.20 -25.73 -6.51
CA SER A 2 -4.26 -27.19 -6.29
C SER A 2 -5.03 -27.54 -5.01
N GLU A 3 -5.86 -28.57 -5.05
CA GLU A 3 -6.75 -28.93 -3.93
C GLU A 3 -6.03 -29.62 -2.75
N LYS A 4 -4.82 -30.12 -2.99
CA LYS A 4 -3.98 -30.81 -1.98
C LYS A 4 -3.13 -29.85 -1.14
N ILE A 5 -3.22 -28.55 -1.41
CA ILE A 5 -2.44 -27.53 -0.69
C ILE A 5 -3.01 -27.36 0.72
N ILE A 6 -2.11 -27.22 1.70
CA ILE A 6 -2.45 -26.83 3.06
C ILE A 6 -2.04 -25.37 3.22
N PHE A 7 -3.00 -24.50 3.52
CA PHE A 7 -2.74 -23.10 3.79
C PHE A 7 -2.53 -22.85 5.28
N ILE A 8 -1.58 -21.98 5.61
CA ILE A 8 -1.36 -21.42 6.94
C ILE A 8 -1.65 -19.92 6.90
N ARG A 9 -2.17 -19.37 8.00
CA ARG A 9 -2.37 -17.93 8.14
C ARG A 9 -1.03 -17.23 8.36
N THR A 10 -0.88 -16.05 7.77
CA THR A 10 0.26 -15.16 8.01
C THR A 10 -0.04 -14.23 9.19
N SER A 11 0.92 -13.39 9.59
CA SER A 11 0.69 -12.34 10.60
C SER A 11 -0.48 -11.44 10.24
N ASN A 12 -0.55 -11.01 8.97
CA ASN A 12 -1.61 -10.16 8.46
C ASN A 12 -2.97 -10.88 8.50
N GLY A 13 -2.98 -12.18 8.17
CA GLY A 13 -4.17 -13.01 8.30
C GLY A 13 -4.65 -13.15 9.75
N GLU A 14 -3.73 -13.29 10.70
CA GLU A 14 -4.06 -13.34 12.13
C GLU A 14 -4.62 -12.01 12.66
N ASP A 15 -4.08 -10.87 12.21
CA ASP A 15 -4.59 -9.55 12.59
C ASP A 15 -5.99 -9.30 12.02
N GLU A 16 -6.28 -9.75 10.80
CA GLU A 16 -7.63 -9.74 10.23
C GLU A 16 -8.60 -10.59 11.07
N VAL A 17 -8.23 -11.82 11.43
CA VAL A 17 -9.07 -12.71 12.27
C VAL A 17 -9.36 -12.07 13.63
N ARG A 18 -8.39 -11.35 14.21
CA ARG A 18 -8.54 -10.60 15.46
C ARG A 18 -9.30 -9.28 15.33
N ASN A 19 -9.83 -8.97 14.15
CA ASN A 19 -10.51 -7.70 13.84
C ASN A 19 -9.63 -6.46 14.12
N ARG A 20 -8.30 -6.59 14.04
CA ARG A 20 -7.38 -5.45 14.19
C ARG A 20 -7.33 -4.59 12.93
N THR A 21 -7.56 -5.22 11.79
CA THR A 21 -7.64 -4.60 10.48
C THR A 21 -8.94 -5.01 9.77
N ALA A 22 -9.34 -4.23 8.77
CA ALA A 22 -10.57 -4.44 8.00
C ALA A 22 -10.30 -4.32 6.49
N HIS A 23 -9.27 -5.02 6.02
CA HIS A 23 -8.89 -5.02 4.60
C HIS A 23 -9.71 -6.03 3.78
N LEU A 24 -10.31 -7.03 4.44
CA LEU A 24 -11.04 -8.11 3.78
C LEU A 24 -12.56 -7.94 3.88
N SER A 25 -13.26 -8.33 2.82
CA SER A 25 -14.72 -8.43 2.84
C SER A 25 -15.18 -9.51 3.84
N LYS A 26 -16.44 -9.43 4.30
CA LYS A 26 -16.98 -10.36 5.30
C LYS A 26 -16.88 -11.83 4.86
N ASP A 27 -17.12 -12.13 3.59
CA ASP A 27 -17.07 -13.51 3.09
C ASP A 27 -15.63 -14.02 2.94
N ILE A 28 -14.70 -13.18 2.48
CA ILE A 28 -13.28 -13.53 2.43
C ILE A 28 -12.74 -13.79 3.85
N LYS A 29 -13.17 -12.99 4.82
CA LYS A 29 -12.84 -13.18 6.24
C LYS A 29 -13.38 -14.50 6.78
N ARG A 30 -14.60 -14.89 6.40
CA ARG A 30 -15.16 -16.21 6.73
C ARG A 30 -14.35 -17.34 6.11
N ALA A 31 -13.87 -17.20 4.88
CA ALA A 31 -12.98 -18.17 4.26
C ALA A 31 -11.62 -18.25 4.99
N LEU A 32 -11.05 -17.12 5.41
CA LEU A 32 -9.82 -17.05 6.19
C LEU A 32 -9.95 -17.79 7.55
N LEU A 33 -11.10 -17.66 8.22
CA LEU A 33 -11.38 -18.39 9.46
C LEU A 33 -11.38 -19.92 9.28
N MET A 34 -11.70 -20.43 8.08
CA MET A 34 -11.69 -21.86 7.79
C MET A 34 -10.28 -22.44 7.62
N VAL A 35 -9.27 -21.58 7.40
CA VAL A 35 -7.88 -22.01 7.25
C VAL A 35 -7.30 -22.28 8.63
N ASP A 36 -7.03 -23.55 8.95
CA ASP A 36 -6.51 -23.98 10.26
C ASP A 36 -5.02 -24.38 10.24
N GLY A 37 -4.39 -24.47 9.07
CA GLY A 37 -3.00 -24.92 8.93
C GLY A 37 -2.82 -26.44 8.88
N THR A 38 -3.92 -27.20 8.93
CA THR A 38 -3.92 -28.67 8.94
C THR A 38 -4.73 -29.27 7.80
N ALA A 39 -5.89 -28.70 7.48
CA ALA A 39 -6.77 -29.20 6.44
C ALA A 39 -6.30 -28.74 5.06
N THR A 40 -6.45 -29.63 4.08
CA THR A 40 -6.25 -29.31 2.67
C THR A 40 -7.42 -28.49 2.12
N VAL A 41 -7.20 -27.78 1.01
CA VAL A 41 -8.27 -27.03 0.32
C VAL A 41 -9.47 -27.94 -0.02
N ALA A 42 -9.22 -29.19 -0.44
CA ALA A 42 -10.27 -30.17 -0.70
C ALA A 42 -11.13 -30.47 0.54
N GLU A 43 -10.48 -30.64 1.70
CA GLU A 43 -11.16 -30.95 2.96
C GLU A 43 -11.96 -29.74 3.47
N ILE A 44 -11.39 -28.53 3.36
CA ILE A 44 -12.10 -27.30 3.71
C ILE A 44 -13.33 -27.16 2.82
N LEU A 45 -13.18 -27.34 1.50
CA LEU A 45 -14.29 -27.26 0.54
C LEU A 45 -15.43 -28.24 0.90
N LYS A 46 -15.10 -29.47 1.30
CA LYS A 46 -16.10 -30.46 1.73
C LYS A 46 -16.85 -30.02 2.99
N ARG A 47 -16.19 -29.35 3.94
CA ARG A 47 -16.78 -28.84 5.18
C ARG A 47 -17.54 -27.51 5.00
N SER A 48 -17.18 -26.72 4.00
CA SER A 48 -17.84 -25.45 3.67
C SER A 48 -19.27 -25.66 3.17
N SER A 49 -20.11 -24.64 3.37
CA SER A 49 -21.48 -24.63 2.85
C SER A 49 -21.49 -24.67 1.31
N PRO A 50 -22.51 -25.28 0.68
CA PRO A 50 -22.60 -25.40 -0.77
C PRO A 50 -22.49 -24.05 -1.50
N SER A 51 -23.07 -23.00 -0.92
CA SER A 51 -23.03 -21.62 -1.45
C SER A 51 -21.62 -21.02 -1.50
N LEU A 52 -20.76 -21.37 -0.54
CA LEU A 52 -19.39 -20.86 -0.47
C LEU A 52 -18.44 -21.66 -1.37
N ARG A 53 -18.72 -22.94 -1.64
CA ARG A 53 -17.81 -23.82 -2.40
C ARG A 53 -17.41 -23.27 -3.76
N ALA A 54 -18.35 -22.65 -4.48
CA ALA A 54 -18.08 -22.08 -5.80
C ALA A 54 -17.05 -20.93 -5.72
N MET A 55 -17.19 -20.05 -4.72
CA MET A 55 -16.35 -18.86 -4.56
C MET A 55 -15.12 -19.09 -3.69
N LEU A 56 -15.08 -20.18 -2.91
CA LEU A 56 -14.01 -20.44 -1.93
C LEU A 56 -12.63 -20.50 -2.59
N LYS A 57 -12.56 -21.10 -3.79
CA LYS A 57 -11.31 -21.21 -4.55
C LYS A 57 -10.78 -19.84 -4.97
N ASP A 58 -11.68 -18.94 -5.37
CA ASP A 58 -11.32 -17.57 -5.77
C ASP A 58 -10.93 -16.74 -4.53
N MET A 59 -11.67 -16.87 -3.43
CA MET A 59 -11.32 -16.22 -2.16
C MET A 59 -9.97 -16.67 -1.63
N PHE A 60 -9.60 -17.96 -1.75
CA PHE A 60 -8.26 -18.41 -1.38
C PHE A 60 -7.18 -17.88 -2.32
N ALA A 61 -7.47 -17.72 -3.61
CA ALA A 61 -6.55 -17.08 -4.53
C ALA A 61 -6.30 -15.61 -4.14
N GLU A 62 -7.35 -14.88 -3.77
CA GLU A 62 -7.27 -13.50 -3.29
C GLU A 62 -6.55 -13.38 -1.94
N LEU A 63 -6.83 -14.28 -0.99
CA LEU A 63 -6.12 -14.32 0.29
C LEU A 63 -4.63 -14.63 0.11
N ALA A 64 -4.29 -15.48 -0.87
CA ALA A 64 -2.89 -15.80 -1.18
C ALA A 64 -2.20 -14.63 -1.90
N SER A 65 -2.88 -13.93 -2.82
CA SER A 65 -2.32 -12.75 -3.50
C SER A 65 -2.17 -11.55 -2.55
N GLY A 66 -3.13 -11.35 -1.63
CA GLY A 66 -3.09 -10.33 -0.59
C GLY A 66 -2.13 -10.65 0.56
N GLY A 67 -1.50 -11.83 0.58
CA GLY A 67 -0.51 -12.21 1.59
C GLY A 67 -1.10 -12.54 2.96
N PHE A 68 -2.40 -12.81 3.06
CA PHE A 68 -3.08 -13.21 4.30
C PHE A 68 -2.93 -14.70 4.62
N ILE A 69 -2.76 -15.53 3.58
CA ILE A 69 -2.48 -16.96 3.71
C ILE A 69 -1.26 -17.35 2.88
N ARG A 70 -0.59 -18.43 3.29
CA ARG A 70 0.57 -18.98 2.60
C ARG A 70 0.47 -20.49 2.49
N ASP A 71 0.95 -21.03 1.38
CA ASP A 71 1.10 -22.48 1.20
C ASP A 71 2.18 -23.01 2.14
N LYS A 72 1.84 -24.00 2.97
CA LYS A 72 2.75 -24.62 3.93
C LYS A 72 3.91 -25.36 3.26
N SER A 73 3.68 -25.88 2.05
CA SER A 73 4.67 -26.68 1.30
C SER A 73 5.68 -25.82 0.54
N LYS A 74 5.34 -24.55 0.27
CA LYS A 74 6.22 -23.65 -0.45
C LYS A 74 7.20 -23.01 0.53
N PRO A 75 8.52 -23.08 0.26
CA PRO A 75 9.50 -22.35 1.05
C PRO A 75 9.15 -20.86 0.96
N VAL A 76 9.31 -20.17 2.09
CA VAL A 76 9.06 -18.73 2.20
C VAL A 76 10.07 -18.02 1.31
N SER A 77 9.71 -17.79 0.04
CA SER A 77 10.37 -16.76 -0.74
C SER A 77 9.93 -15.46 -0.11
N VAL A 78 10.70 -15.00 0.87
CA VAL A 78 10.62 -13.65 1.40
C VAL A 78 11.01 -12.78 0.21
N VAL A 79 10.04 -12.51 -0.68
CA VAL A 79 10.09 -11.29 -1.47
C VAL A 79 9.99 -10.23 -0.39
N LYS A 80 11.17 -9.76 0.03
CA LYS A 80 11.29 -8.52 0.77
C LYS A 80 10.50 -7.54 -0.09
N GLN A 81 9.27 -7.23 0.32
CA GLN A 81 8.64 -6.01 -0.15
C GLN A 81 9.72 -4.99 0.17
N ALA A 82 10.30 -4.43 -0.90
CA ALA A 82 11.18 -3.31 -0.76
C ALA A 82 10.31 -2.30 0.00
N VAL A 83 10.58 -2.17 1.30
CA VAL A 83 10.39 -0.92 1.98
C VAL A 83 10.98 0.07 1.00
N VAL A 84 10.09 0.85 0.37
CA VAL A 84 10.50 2.02 -0.38
C VAL A 84 11.24 2.86 0.64
N SER A 85 12.54 2.63 0.75
CA SER A 85 13.45 3.59 1.33
C SER A 85 13.15 4.85 0.55
N PRO A 86 12.81 5.98 1.22
CA PRO A 86 12.61 7.22 0.50
C PRO A 86 13.85 7.39 -0.35
N ILE A 87 13.65 7.35 -1.67
CA ILE A 87 14.73 7.51 -2.60
C ILE A 87 15.16 8.95 -2.36
N SER A 88 16.27 9.12 -1.65
CA SER A 88 17.02 10.37 -1.69
C SER A 88 17.66 10.38 -3.06
N LYS A 89 16.82 10.61 -4.07
CA LYS A 89 17.27 11.07 -5.36
C LYS A 89 17.54 12.55 -5.14
N ASN A 90 18.83 12.86 -4.96
CA ASN A 90 19.39 14.08 -5.51
C ASN A 90 19.11 14.06 -7.03
N THR A 91 17.89 14.44 -7.39
CA THR A 91 17.60 15.01 -8.69
C THR A 91 17.21 16.44 -8.36
N SER A 92 18.08 17.35 -8.76
CA SER A 92 17.88 18.79 -8.77
C SER A 92 16.43 19.14 -9.14
N VAL A 93 15.69 19.57 -8.11
CA VAL A 93 14.41 20.26 -8.22
C VAL A 93 14.71 21.72 -8.54
N ASP A 94 15.18 21.98 -9.76
CA ASP A 94 15.01 23.29 -10.38
C ASP A 94 13.54 23.38 -10.81
N ASP A 95 12.65 23.57 -9.84
CA ASP A 95 11.28 24.12 -9.93
C ASP A 95 10.56 23.83 -8.59
N GLU A 96 11.12 24.38 -7.51
CA GLU A 96 10.31 24.66 -6.32
C GLU A 96 9.30 25.76 -6.72
N LEU A 97 8.08 25.34 -7.09
CA LEU A 97 6.93 26.24 -7.08
C LEU A 97 6.66 26.63 -5.63
N ASP A 98 7.33 27.71 -5.23
CA ASP A 98 7.23 28.30 -3.90
C ASP A 98 5.87 29.01 -3.78
N PHE A 99 4.83 28.26 -3.43
CA PHE A 99 3.46 28.77 -3.24
C PHE A 99 3.35 29.83 -2.13
N THR A 100 4.43 30.10 -1.39
CA THR A 100 4.52 31.18 -0.40
C THR A 100 5.13 32.48 -0.96
N ALA A 101 5.69 32.46 -2.17
CA ALA A 101 6.34 33.62 -2.78
C ALA A 101 5.38 34.76 -3.17
N ALA A 102 4.08 34.49 -3.33
CA ALA A 102 3.08 35.51 -3.66
C ALA A 102 2.88 36.57 -2.56
N TYR A 103 3.37 36.32 -1.34
CA TYR A 103 3.24 37.24 -0.20
C TYR A 103 4.59 37.74 0.34
N ARG A 104 5.67 37.62 -0.43
CA ARG A 104 6.96 38.17 -0.02
C ARG A 104 6.93 39.71 -0.13
N VAL A 105 6.82 40.36 1.02
CA VAL A 105 6.89 41.83 1.14
C VAL A 105 8.27 42.30 0.68
N PRO A 106 8.38 43.19 -0.33
CA PRO A 106 9.63 43.76 -0.75
C PRO A 106 10.30 44.51 0.39
N THR A 107 11.59 44.26 0.64
CA THR A 107 12.36 45.03 1.62
C THR A 107 12.58 46.45 1.10
N PRO A 108 12.63 47.46 2.00
CA PRO A 108 12.73 48.88 1.63
C PRO A 108 13.99 49.24 0.82
N GLU A 109 15.04 48.43 0.88
CA GLU A 109 16.23 48.60 0.04
C GLU A 109 15.94 48.41 -1.45
N ILE A 110 15.09 47.45 -1.82
CA ILE A 110 14.79 47.13 -3.22
C ILE A 110 13.95 48.26 -3.84
N LEU A 111 13.00 48.80 -3.06
CA LEU A 111 12.17 49.93 -3.48
C LEU A 111 12.98 51.23 -3.66
N ALA A 112 14.03 51.44 -2.86
CA ALA A 112 14.91 52.60 -2.97
C ALA A 112 15.89 52.51 -4.16
N ALA A 113 16.28 51.29 -4.57
CA ALA A 113 17.16 51.08 -5.71
C ALA A 113 16.44 51.29 -7.05
N GLU A 114 15.15 50.97 -7.13
CA GLU A 114 14.35 51.15 -8.35
C GLU A 114 14.03 52.63 -8.64
N GLY A 115 13.77 53.44 -7.59
CA GLY A 115 13.56 54.88 -7.75
C GLY A 115 14.77 55.66 -8.28
N ARG A 116 15.99 55.13 -8.12
CA ARG A 116 17.21 55.76 -8.69
C ARG A 116 17.40 55.43 -10.17
N LYS A 117 16.96 54.25 -10.62
CA LYS A 117 17.02 53.88 -12.05
C LYS A 117 15.97 54.61 -12.88
N GLU A 118 14.81 54.92 -12.29
CA GLU A 118 13.78 55.69 -12.99
C GLU A 118 14.12 57.18 -13.15
N ALA A 119 14.91 57.75 -12.24
CA ALA A 119 15.38 59.14 -12.34
C ALA A 119 16.46 59.35 -13.43
N GLU A 120 17.21 58.31 -13.79
CA GLU A 120 18.26 58.37 -14.81
C GLU A 120 17.71 58.16 -16.24
N ALA A 121 16.57 57.49 -16.38
CA ALA A 121 15.90 57.28 -17.67
C ALA A 121 15.15 58.52 -18.20
N LYS A 122 14.94 59.56 -17.38
CA LYS A 122 14.29 60.82 -17.79
C LYS A 122 15.26 61.95 -18.17
N ARG A 123 16.56 61.66 -18.30
CA ARG A 123 17.59 62.65 -18.61
C ARG A 123 18.50 62.28 -19.79
N ALA A 124 18.00 61.43 -20.68
CA ALA A 124 18.55 61.21 -22.03
C ALA A 124 17.54 61.68 -23.07
#